data_AF-A0A918T9H8-F1
#
_entry.id   AF-A0A918T9H8-F1
#
_cell.length_a   1.000
_cell.length_b   1.000
_cell.length_c   1.000
_cell.angle_alpha   90.00
_cell.angle_beta   90.00
_cell.angle_gamma   90.00
#
_symmetry.space_group_name_H-M   'P 1'
#
loop_
_entity.id
_entity.type
_entity.pdbx_description
1 polymer ?
#
loop_
_entity_poly.entity_id
_entity_poly.type
_entity_poly.pdbx_seq_one_letter_code
_entity_poly.pdbx_strand_id
1 'polypeptide(L)'
;MLPAGFAHTGAMNEAVHAHGGAAHAVRAAGENDPVRDPWRPAMRAALEEAVQAPGTGDVPVGAVVLAPDGSVIGRGRNEREATGDPTGHAEVLAIREAARAVGEWRLSGCTLVVTLEPCTMCAGAIVLSRLERVVYGAVDEKAGAAGSLWDVIRDRRLNHRPEVVAGVLAEECAGLLTRFFRAP
;
A
#
# COMPACT_ATOMS: atom_id res chain seq x y z
N MET A 1 58.69 -2.41 -18.05
CA MET A 1 58.94 -2.05 -16.62
C MET A 1 58.22 -0.75 -16.33
N LEU A 2 57.03 -0.83 -15.74
CA LEU A 2 56.28 0.30 -15.19
C LEU A 2 56.43 0.25 -13.66
N PRO A 3 56.71 1.36 -12.96
CA PRO A 3 56.87 1.32 -11.52
C PRO A 3 55.52 1.36 -10.81
N ALA A 4 55.54 0.76 -9.62
CA ALA A 4 54.44 0.45 -8.75
C ALA A 4 53.92 1.65 -7.93
N GLY A 5 52.66 1.53 -7.51
CA GLY A 5 52.28 1.77 -6.12
C GLY A 5 51.87 3.18 -5.73
N PHE A 6 50.56 3.42 -5.64
CA PHE A 6 50.01 4.26 -4.59
C PHE A 6 48.79 3.56 -3.99
N ALA A 7 49.01 2.95 -2.83
CA ALA A 7 47.97 2.55 -1.90
C ALA A 7 47.75 3.71 -0.93
N HIS A 8 46.54 4.27 -0.90
CA HIS A 8 46.04 5.04 0.22
C HIS A 8 44.60 4.63 0.49
N THR A 9 44.45 3.66 1.38
CA THR A 9 43.24 3.43 2.16
C THR A 9 43.22 4.47 3.28
N GLY A 10 42.20 5.33 3.25
CA GLY A 10 41.98 6.36 4.27
C GLY A 10 40.48 6.57 4.41
N ALA A 11 39.94 6.13 5.54
CA ALA A 11 38.54 6.17 5.90
C ALA A 11 37.97 7.60 5.85
N MET A 12 36.99 7.83 4.98
CA MET A 12 36.09 8.99 5.02
C MET A 12 34.75 8.60 4.38
N ASN A 13 33.85 7.99 5.16
CA ASN A 13 32.40 8.25 5.11
C ASN A 13 31.65 7.39 6.16
N GLU A 14 31.86 7.69 7.43
CA GLU A 14 30.88 7.39 8.48
C GLU A 14 30.24 8.72 8.88
N ALA A 15 29.20 9.16 8.16
CA ALA A 15 28.24 10.18 8.61
C ALA A 15 27.22 10.56 7.51
N VAL A 16 26.39 9.62 7.05
CA VAL A 16 25.07 9.96 6.48
C VAL A 16 24.14 8.79 6.76
N HIS A 17 22.89 9.07 7.15
CA HIS A 17 21.82 8.14 7.56
C HIS A 17 21.63 7.93 9.07
N ALA A 18 21.71 9.03 9.82
CA ALA A 18 20.91 9.19 11.04
C ALA A 18 19.75 10.17 10.75
N HIS A 19 18.76 9.72 9.98
CA HIS A 19 17.43 10.32 10.01
C HIS A 19 16.48 9.25 10.48
N GLY A 20 16.42 9.12 11.81
CA GLY A 20 15.43 8.32 12.50
C GLY A 20 14.04 8.77 12.03
N GLY A 21 13.32 7.82 11.42
CA GLY A 21 11.91 7.97 11.14
C GLY A 21 11.20 8.39 12.41
N ALA A 22 10.35 9.41 12.30
CA ALA A 22 9.42 9.73 13.37
C ALA A 22 8.55 8.49 13.58
N ALA A 23 8.86 7.72 14.63
CA ALA A 23 8.00 6.68 15.13
C ALA A 23 6.64 7.35 15.40
N HIS A 24 5.65 7.01 14.59
CA HIS A 24 4.27 7.40 14.85
C HIS A 24 3.93 6.81 16.22
N ALA A 25 3.85 7.66 17.24
CA ALA A 25 3.50 7.25 18.58
C ALA A 25 2.18 6.46 18.51
N VAL A 26 2.23 5.19 18.90
CA VAL A 26 1.06 4.32 19.00
C VAL A 26 0.15 4.95 20.06
N ARG A 27 -1.00 5.49 19.62
CA ARG A 27 -2.00 6.05 20.53
C ARG A 27 -2.63 4.95 21.38
N ALA A 28 -2.99 5.28 22.61
CA ALA A 28 -3.59 4.34 23.55
C ALA A 28 -4.91 3.76 22.99
N ALA A 29 -5.13 2.47 23.20
CA ALA A 29 -6.38 1.80 22.86
C ALA A 29 -7.56 2.50 23.56
N GLY A 30 -8.45 3.13 22.78
CA GLY A 30 -9.65 3.82 23.28
C GLY A 30 -9.75 5.31 22.93
N GLU A 31 -8.72 5.91 22.34
CA GLU A 31 -8.80 7.30 21.86
C GLU A 31 -9.44 7.34 20.46
N ASN A 32 -10.59 8.02 20.33
CA ASN A 32 -11.29 8.20 19.06
C ASN A 32 -10.37 8.91 18.06
N ASP A 33 -10.12 8.28 16.91
CA ASP A 33 -9.36 8.83 15.79
C ASP A 33 -10.33 9.20 14.66
N PRO A 34 -10.78 10.46 14.58
CA PRO A 34 -11.79 10.87 13.60
C PRO A 34 -11.30 10.75 12.14
N VAL A 35 -10.01 10.60 11.90
CA VAL A 35 -9.44 10.42 10.55
C VAL A 35 -9.46 8.95 10.15
N ARG A 36 -9.15 8.04 11.07
CA ARG A 36 -8.95 6.61 10.78
C ARG A 36 -10.15 5.73 11.13
N ASP A 37 -10.86 6.05 12.20
CA ASP A 37 -11.96 5.23 12.70
C ASP A 37 -13.10 5.01 11.69
N PRO A 38 -13.49 6.00 10.86
CA PRO A 38 -14.51 5.79 9.83
C PRO A 38 -14.16 4.68 8.83
N TRP A 39 -12.86 4.41 8.62
CA TRP A 39 -12.40 3.44 7.63
C TRP A 39 -12.16 2.04 8.18
N ARG A 40 -12.26 1.84 9.51
CA ARG A 40 -12.03 0.52 10.13
C ARG A 40 -12.93 -0.58 9.55
N PRO A 41 -14.25 -0.39 9.33
CA PRO A 41 -15.09 -1.45 8.76
C PRO A 41 -14.63 -1.88 7.36
N ALA A 42 -14.28 -0.92 6.51
CA ALA A 42 -13.77 -1.21 5.16
C ALA A 42 -12.38 -1.87 5.20
N MET A 43 -11.52 -1.48 6.12
CA MET A 43 -10.23 -2.15 6.32
C MET A 43 -10.40 -3.60 6.79
N ARG A 44 -11.42 -3.89 7.61
CA ARG A 44 -11.76 -5.28 7.96
C ARG A 44 -12.20 -6.09 6.74
N ALA A 45 -13.00 -5.51 5.85
CA ALA A 45 -13.34 -6.16 4.59
C ALA A 45 -12.11 -6.41 3.69
N ALA A 46 -11.14 -5.49 3.67
CA ALA A 46 -9.86 -5.71 2.96
C ALA A 46 -9.02 -6.82 3.63
N LEU A 47 -9.02 -6.91 4.96
CA LEU A 47 -8.37 -8.00 5.69
C LEU A 47 -9.02 -9.36 5.39
N GLU A 48 -10.33 -9.42 5.22
CA GLU A 48 -11.05 -10.64 4.81
C GLU A 48 -10.62 -11.15 3.42
N GLU A 49 -10.28 -10.24 2.49
CA GLU A 49 -9.66 -10.63 1.21
C GLU A 49 -8.21 -11.10 1.41
N ALA A 50 -7.43 -10.37 2.22
CA ALA A 50 -6.02 -10.62 2.45
C ALA A 50 -5.75 -12.03 3.02
N VAL A 51 -6.60 -12.52 3.94
CA VAL A 51 -6.44 -13.85 4.56
C VAL A 51 -6.63 -15.01 3.57
N GLN A 52 -7.20 -14.75 2.40
CA GLN A 52 -7.44 -15.79 1.38
C GLN A 52 -6.26 -15.96 0.40
N ALA A 53 -5.32 -15.00 0.33
CA ALA A 53 -4.19 -15.04 -0.60
C ALA A 53 -3.14 -16.14 -0.31
N PRO A 54 -2.76 -16.43 0.95
CA PRO A 54 -1.68 -17.38 1.23
C PRO A 54 -1.89 -18.80 0.69
N GLY A 55 -3.14 -19.20 0.40
CA GLY A 55 -3.45 -20.52 -0.16
C GLY A 55 -2.79 -20.80 -1.51
N THR A 56 -2.35 -19.77 -2.23
CA THR A 56 -1.63 -19.86 -3.51
C THR A 56 -0.17 -19.46 -3.42
N GLY A 57 0.35 -19.20 -2.21
CA GLY A 57 1.70 -18.65 -2.00
C GLY A 57 1.79 -17.14 -2.18
N ASP A 58 0.66 -16.46 -2.40
CA ASP A 58 0.61 -15.00 -2.54
C ASP A 58 0.72 -14.29 -1.19
N VAL A 59 1.42 -13.14 -1.20
CA VAL A 59 1.56 -12.26 -0.03
C VAL A 59 0.17 -11.79 0.42
N PRO A 60 -0.19 -11.85 1.72
CA PRO A 60 -1.54 -11.52 2.22
C PRO A 60 -1.82 -10.02 2.20
N VAL A 61 -2.08 -9.49 1.01
CA VAL A 61 -2.60 -8.14 0.79
C VAL A 61 -3.99 -8.25 0.22
N GLY A 62 -4.92 -7.48 0.77
CA GLY A 62 -6.30 -7.39 0.31
C GLY A 62 -6.71 -5.94 0.14
N ALA A 63 -7.68 -5.72 -0.74
CA ALA A 63 -8.20 -4.40 -1.07
C ALA A 63 -9.69 -4.45 -1.39
N VAL A 64 -10.37 -3.35 -1.10
CA VAL A 64 -11.76 -3.10 -1.52
C VAL A 64 -11.88 -1.69 -2.08
N VAL A 65 -12.78 -1.51 -3.05
CA VAL A 65 -13.18 -0.19 -3.55
C VAL A 65 -14.60 0.11 -3.09
N LEU A 66 -14.77 1.27 -2.45
CA LEU A 66 -16.05 1.78 -2.00
C LEU A 66 -16.60 2.79 -3.01
N ALA A 67 -17.88 2.67 -3.33
CA ALA A 67 -18.63 3.71 -4.01
C ALA A 67 -18.87 4.93 -3.07
N PRO A 68 -19.34 6.07 -3.60
CA PRO A 68 -19.61 7.27 -2.80
C PRO A 68 -20.62 7.06 -1.67
N ASP A 69 -21.52 6.08 -1.79
CA ASP A 69 -22.50 5.70 -0.77
C ASP A 69 -21.93 4.73 0.30
N GLY A 70 -20.65 4.35 0.18
CA GLY A 70 -19.96 3.43 1.08
C GLY A 70 -20.13 1.96 0.74
N SER A 71 -20.88 1.60 -0.31
CA SER A 71 -21.01 0.21 -0.75
C SER A 71 -19.72 -0.32 -1.39
N VAL A 72 -19.39 -1.59 -1.16
CA VAL A 72 -18.23 -2.24 -1.80
C VAL A 72 -18.60 -2.61 -3.24
N ILE A 73 -17.88 -2.05 -4.20
CA ILE A 73 -18.08 -2.28 -5.65
C ILE A 73 -16.91 -2.99 -6.33
N GLY A 74 -15.82 -3.23 -5.61
CA GLY A 74 -14.70 -4.04 -6.09
C GLY A 74 -13.91 -4.62 -4.93
N ARG A 75 -13.35 -5.81 -5.14
CA ARG A 75 -12.58 -6.60 -4.19
C ARG A 75 -11.33 -7.13 -4.89
N GLY A 76 -10.28 -7.32 -4.12
CA GLY A 76 -9.04 -7.84 -4.65
C GLY A 76 -8.16 -8.36 -3.54
N ARG A 77 -7.36 -9.35 -3.88
CA ARG A 77 -6.22 -9.80 -3.09
C ARG A 77 -5.04 -10.03 -4.02
N ASN A 78 -3.84 -10.19 -3.50
CA ASN A 78 -2.74 -10.59 -4.35
C ASN A 78 -3.01 -11.99 -4.93
N GLU A 79 -2.81 -12.11 -6.25
CA GLU A 79 -2.99 -13.32 -7.04
C GLU A 79 -1.83 -13.52 -8.04
N ARG A 80 -0.67 -12.91 -7.75
CA ARG A 80 0.53 -12.98 -8.60
C ARG A 80 0.95 -14.43 -8.84
N GLU A 81 1.09 -15.20 -7.77
CA GLU A 81 1.45 -16.62 -7.85
C GLU A 81 0.27 -17.45 -8.37
N ALA A 82 -0.94 -17.15 -7.90
CA ALA A 82 -2.16 -17.86 -8.30
C ALA A 82 -2.40 -17.86 -9.81
N THR A 83 -2.13 -16.73 -10.49
CA THR A 83 -2.44 -16.55 -11.92
C THR A 83 -1.20 -16.40 -12.79
N GLY A 84 -0.01 -16.31 -12.21
CA GLY A 84 1.22 -15.94 -12.94
C GLY A 84 1.19 -14.53 -13.52
N ASP A 85 0.34 -13.63 -13.00
CA ASP A 85 0.24 -12.24 -13.45
C ASP A 85 1.12 -11.34 -12.56
N PRO A 86 2.22 -10.77 -13.07
CA PRO A 86 3.07 -9.87 -12.27
C PRO A 86 2.34 -8.59 -11.83
N THR A 87 1.19 -8.27 -12.43
CA THR A 87 0.33 -7.13 -12.07
C THR A 87 -0.87 -7.53 -11.19
N GLY A 88 -0.97 -8.81 -10.80
CA GLY A 88 -2.03 -9.38 -9.96
C GLY A 88 -1.97 -8.92 -8.50
N HIS A 89 -1.86 -7.62 -8.27
CA HIS A 89 -1.87 -6.99 -6.95
C HIS A 89 -3.31 -6.66 -6.53
N ALA A 90 -3.58 -6.73 -5.23
CA ALA A 90 -4.90 -6.50 -4.65
C ALA A 90 -5.57 -5.21 -5.14
N GLU A 91 -4.82 -4.10 -5.18
CA GLU A 91 -5.32 -2.79 -5.62
C GLU A 91 -5.73 -2.80 -7.08
N VAL A 92 -4.91 -3.41 -7.94
CA VAL A 92 -5.18 -3.49 -9.38
C VAL A 92 -6.43 -4.33 -9.64
N LEU A 93 -6.57 -5.47 -8.97
CA LEU A 93 -7.74 -6.33 -9.11
C LEU A 93 -9.01 -5.65 -8.60
N ALA A 94 -8.97 -5.00 -7.43
CA ALA A 94 -10.11 -4.28 -6.88
C ALA A 94 -10.55 -3.10 -7.77
N ILE A 95 -9.59 -2.34 -8.33
CA ILE A 95 -9.87 -1.26 -9.29
C ILE A 95 -10.52 -1.82 -10.56
N ARG A 96 -10.00 -2.93 -11.10
CA ARG A 96 -10.55 -3.59 -12.30
C ARG A 96 -11.99 -4.05 -12.06
N GLU A 97 -12.28 -4.66 -10.91
CA GLU A 97 -13.63 -5.09 -10.56
C GLU A 97 -14.58 -3.88 -10.41
N ALA A 98 -14.15 -2.83 -9.69
CA ALA A 98 -14.94 -1.62 -9.52
C ALA A 98 -15.26 -0.93 -10.84
N ALA A 99 -14.29 -0.83 -11.75
CA ALA A 99 -14.51 -0.26 -13.08
C ALA A 99 -15.55 -1.06 -13.90
N ARG A 100 -15.56 -2.39 -13.76
CA ARG A 100 -16.59 -3.23 -14.38
C ARG A 100 -17.96 -3.02 -13.74
N ALA A 101 -18.03 -2.90 -12.41
CA ALA A 101 -19.28 -2.67 -11.68
C ALA A 101 -19.92 -1.32 -12.04
N VAL A 102 -19.09 -0.28 -12.19
CA VAL A 102 -19.54 1.06 -12.62
C VAL A 102 -19.83 1.12 -14.12
N GLY A 103 -19.18 0.26 -14.93
CA GLY A 103 -19.26 0.29 -16.38
C GLY A 103 -18.39 1.37 -17.03
N GLU A 104 -17.46 1.97 -16.29
CA GLU A 104 -16.51 2.97 -16.78
C GLU A 104 -15.15 2.87 -16.04
N TRP A 105 -14.06 3.30 -16.70
CA TRP A 105 -12.71 3.28 -16.14
C TRP A 105 -12.46 4.33 -15.07
N ARG A 106 -13.31 5.38 -15.02
CA ARG A 106 -13.18 6.52 -14.12
C ARG A 106 -13.98 6.25 -12.84
N LEU A 107 -13.27 6.13 -11.72
CA LEU A 107 -13.80 5.83 -10.39
C LEU A 107 -13.88 7.08 -9.50
N SER A 108 -14.33 8.20 -10.07
CA SER A 108 -14.43 9.46 -9.33
C SER A 108 -15.39 9.34 -8.15
N GLY A 109 -15.02 9.94 -7.01
CA GLY A 109 -15.76 9.82 -5.75
C GLY A 109 -15.59 8.48 -5.03
N CYS A 110 -14.98 7.47 -5.65
CA CYS A 110 -14.74 6.17 -5.02
C CYS A 110 -13.48 6.21 -4.14
N THR A 111 -13.45 5.33 -3.13
CA THR A 111 -12.32 5.19 -2.19
C THR A 111 -11.75 3.77 -2.28
N LEU A 112 -10.44 3.65 -2.52
CA LEU A 112 -9.73 2.38 -2.37
C LEU A 112 -9.27 2.22 -0.91
N VAL A 113 -9.49 1.05 -0.33
CA VAL A 113 -8.97 0.66 0.98
C VAL A 113 -8.12 -0.60 0.83
N VAL A 114 -6.86 -0.57 1.27
CA VAL A 114 -5.89 -1.67 1.07
C VAL A 114 -5.08 -1.95 2.34
N THR A 115 -4.78 -3.21 2.62
CA THR A 115 -4.12 -3.60 3.88
C THR A 115 -2.64 -3.18 3.97
N LEU A 116 -1.98 -2.90 2.84
CA LEU A 116 -0.57 -2.49 2.76
C LEU A 116 -0.44 -1.23 1.90
N GLU A 117 0.53 -0.38 2.21
CA GLU A 117 0.86 0.79 1.40
C GLU A 117 1.09 0.40 -0.07
N PRO A 118 0.47 1.11 -1.04
CA PRO A 118 0.57 0.74 -2.44
C PRO A 118 1.99 0.97 -2.99
N CYS A 119 2.46 0.04 -3.82
CA CYS A 119 3.72 0.19 -4.55
C CYS A 119 3.60 1.18 -5.72
N THR A 120 4.70 1.51 -6.40
CA THR A 120 4.73 2.46 -7.53
C THR A 120 3.71 2.13 -8.63
N MET A 121 3.54 0.85 -8.96
CA MET A 121 2.54 0.40 -9.94
C MET A 121 1.12 0.71 -9.49
N CYS A 122 0.77 0.30 -8.27
CA CYS A 122 -0.57 0.49 -7.71
C CYS A 122 -0.87 1.98 -7.49
N ALA A 123 0.10 2.75 -7.00
CA ALA A 123 -0.01 4.21 -6.87
C ALA A 123 -0.32 4.89 -8.21
N GLY A 124 0.35 4.48 -9.29
CA GLY A 124 0.03 4.92 -10.64
C GLY A 124 -1.40 4.53 -11.06
N ALA A 125 -1.81 3.30 -10.82
CA ALA A 125 -3.16 2.82 -11.12
C ALA A 125 -4.26 3.61 -10.37
N ILE A 126 -4.02 3.95 -9.10
CA ILE A 126 -4.92 4.77 -8.29
C ILE A 126 -5.10 6.16 -8.92
N VAL A 127 -4.01 6.82 -9.31
CA VAL A 127 -4.06 8.14 -9.97
C VAL A 127 -4.78 8.05 -11.32
N LEU A 128 -4.46 7.03 -12.12
CA LEU A 128 -5.01 6.84 -13.47
C LEU A 128 -6.49 6.49 -13.45
N SER A 129 -6.98 5.76 -12.43
CA SER A 129 -8.39 5.42 -12.27
C SER A 129 -9.25 6.55 -11.69
N ARG A 130 -8.65 7.69 -11.31
CA ARG A 130 -9.34 8.87 -10.75
C ARG A 130 -10.05 8.59 -9.43
N LEU A 131 -9.55 7.64 -8.64
CA LEU A 131 -10.03 7.41 -7.28
C LEU A 131 -9.89 8.69 -6.45
N GLU A 132 -10.91 9.02 -5.67
CA GLU A 132 -10.90 10.22 -4.83
C GLU A 132 -9.93 10.07 -3.66
N ARG A 133 -9.83 8.84 -3.13
CA ARG A 133 -9.07 8.55 -1.93
C ARG A 133 -8.46 7.16 -1.97
N VAL A 134 -7.27 7.03 -1.38
CA VAL A 134 -6.70 5.77 -0.94
C VAL A 134 -6.56 5.76 0.57
N VAL A 135 -6.93 4.65 1.18
CA VAL A 135 -6.79 4.37 2.60
C VAL A 135 -5.94 3.13 2.73
N TYR A 136 -4.88 3.16 3.53
CA TYR A 136 -4.05 1.97 3.74
C TYR A 136 -3.73 1.68 5.20
N GLY A 137 -3.47 0.41 5.47
CA GLY A 137 -3.16 -0.10 6.79
C GLY A 137 -1.67 -0.01 7.13
N ALA A 138 -0.94 -1.09 6.87
CA ALA A 138 0.49 -1.17 7.16
C ALA A 138 1.32 -0.33 6.17
N VAL A 139 2.46 0.17 6.63
CA VAL A 139 3.47 0.85 5.80
C VAL A 139 4.33 -0.20 5.09
N ASP A 140 4.73 0.07 3.84
CA ASP A 140 5.68 -0.77 3.11
C ASP A 140 7.02 -0.04 2.95
N GLU A 141 7.95 -0.28 3.87
CA GLU A 141 9.28 0.33 3.87
C GLU A 141 10.15 -0.06 2.65
N LYS A 142 9.79 -1.14 1.94
CA LYS A 142 10.59 -1.70 0.85
C LYS A 142 10.07 -1.38 -0.53
N ALA A 143 8.79 -1.09 -0.68
CA ALA A 143 8.18 -0.82 -1.98
C ALA A 143 7.14 0.30 -1.99
N GLY A 144 6.78 0.85 -0.82
CA GLY A 144 5.70 1.83 -0.67
C GLY A 144 5.95 3.12 -1.46
N ALA A 145 4.90 3.58 -2.16
CA ALA A 145 4.93 4.73 -3.04
C ALA A 145 3.88 5.81 -2.67
N ALA A 146 3.41 5.80 -1.42
CA ALA A 146 2.51 6.81 -0.86
C ALA A 146 3.13 7.54 0.35
N GLY A 147 4.46 7.51 0.49
CA GLY A 147 5.21 8.16 1.55
C GLY A 147 6.49 7.44 1.99
N SER A 148 6.65 6.14 1.68
CA SER A 148 7.84 5.36 2.09
C SER A 148 9.07 5.59 1.21
N LEU A 149 9.17 4.93 0.06
CA LEU A 149 10.27 5.14 -0.88
C LEU A 149 9.97 6.30 -1.84
N TRP A 150 8.72 6.39 -2.25
CA TRP A 150 8.21 7.41 -3.15
C TRP A 150 6.91 7.99 -2.60
N ASP A 151 6.52 9.16 -3.09
CA ASP A 151 5.17 9.69 -2.92
C ASP A 151 4.60 10.04 -4.30
N VAL A 152 4.26 8.99 -5.04
CA VAL A 152 3.73 9.11 -6.41
C VAL A 152 2.36 9.78 -6.39
N ILE A 153 1.51 9.40 -5.43
CA ILE A 153 0.10 9.83 -5.37
C ILE A 153 -0.02 11.35 -5.18
N ARG A 154 0.91 11.96 -4.43
CA ARG A 154 0.90 13.40 -4.13
C ARG A 154 1.87 14.22 -4.99
N ASP A 155 2.45 13.65 -6.06
CA ASP A 155 3.34 14.39 -6.95
C ASP A 155 2.64 15.60 -7.58
N ARG A 156 3.23 16.79 -7.41
CA ARG A 156 2.66 18.07 -7.83
C ARG A 156 2.57 18.25 -9.35
N ARG A 157 3.15 17.35 -10.14
CA ARG A 157 3.09 17.37 -11.61
C ARG A 157 1.88 16.61 -12.16
N LEU A 158 1.23 15.80 -11.32
CA LEU A 158 0.05 15.02 -11.72
C LEU A 158 -1.20 15.89 -11.79
N ASN A 159 -2.09 15.51 -12.72
CA ASN A 159 -3.38 16.16 -12.99
C ASN A 159 -4.51 15.70 -12.06
N HIS A 160 -4.28 14.66 -11.25
CA HIS A 160 -5.20 14.14 -10.25
C HIS A 160 -4.39 13.72 -9.02
N ARG A 161 -4.88 14.02 -7.82
CA ARG A 161 -4.18 13.77 -6.56
C ARG A 161 -5.17 13.26 -5.52
N PRO A 162 -5.34 11.93 -5.44
CA PRO A 162 -6.18 11.30 -4.43
C PRO A 162 -5.77 11.74 -3.01
N GLU A 163 -6.75 11.87 -2.13
CA GLU A 163 -6.48 11.95 -0.69
C GLU A 163 -5.84 10.63 -0.22
N VAL A 164 -4.93 10.72 0.75
CA VAL A 164 -4.25 9.55 1.32
C VAL A 164 -4.47 9.51 2.83
N VAL A 165 -5.10 8.45 3.32
CA VAL A 165 -5.29 8.16 4.75
C VAL A 165 -4.46 6.92 5.11
N ALA A 166 -3.51 7.09 6.02
CA ALA A 166 -2.55 6.05 6.38
C ALA A 166 -2.79 5.50 7.79
N GLY A 167 -2.48 4.23 8.00
CA GLY A 167 -2.38 3.63 9.33
C GLY A 167 -3.69 3.08 9.90
N VAL A 168 -4.70 2.78 9.06
CA VAL A 168 -5.97 2.21 9.52
C VAL A 168 -5.77 0.73 9.85
N LEU A 169 -5.95 0.34 11.12
CA LEU A 169 -5.66 -1.03 11.59
C LEU A 169 -4.23 -1.52 11.26
N ALA A 170 -3.25 -0.61 11.26
CA ALA A 170 -1.89 -0.89 10.80
C ALA A 170 -1.25 -2.14 11.44
N GLU A 171 -1.42 -2.32 12.75
CA GLU A 171 -0.89 -3.48 13.48
C GLU A 171 -1.51 -4.80 13.02
N GLU A 172 -2.84 -4.83 12.82
CA GLU A 172 -3.56 -6.02 12.33
C GLU A 172 -3.08 -6.37 10.91
N CYS A 173 -2.95 -5.37 10.05
CA CYS A 173 -2.44 -5.53 8.68
C CYS A 173 -0.99 -6.03 8.64
N ALA A 174 -0.09 -5.43 9.42
CA ALA A 174 1.32 -5.84 9.50
C ALA A 174 1.47 -7.25 10.10
N GLY A 175 0.55 -7.63 10.99
CA GLY A 175 0.49 -8.97 11.57
C GLY A 175 0.30 -10.07 10.54
N LEU A 176 -0.48 -9.84 9.47
CA LEU A 176 -0.64 -10.84 8.39
C LEU A 176 0.68 -11.06 7.63
N LEU A 177 1.35 -9.99 7.23
CA LEU A 177 2.64 -10.04 6.54
C LEU A 177 3.69 -10.74 7.41
N THR A 178 3.76 -10.39 8.69
CA THR A 178 4.70 -10.99 9.63
C THR A 178 4.48 -12.50 9.77
N ARG A 179 3.22 -12.94 9.88
CA ARG A 179 2.89 -14.37 9.95
C ARG A 179 3.26 -15.10 8.67
N PHE A 180 2.99 -14.51 7.51
CA PHE A 180 3.30 -15.10 6.21
C PHE A 180 4.81 -15.30 6.00
N PHE A 181 5.63 -14.28 6.26
CA PHE A 181 7.09 -14.41 6.06
C PHE A 181 7.81 -15.21 7.15
N ARG A 182 7.14 -15.54 8.27
CA ARG A 182 7.67 -16.43 9.32
C ARG A 182 7.20 -17.87 9.18
N ALA A 183 6.22 -18.13 8.31
CA ALA A 183 5.78 -19.50 8.07
C ALA A 183 6.96 -20.30 7.46
N PRO A 184 7.22 -21.52 7.95
CA PRO A 184 8.31 -22.37 7.49
C PRO A 184 8.14 -22.86 6.06
#